data_AF-A0A975CU53-F1
#
_entry.id   AF-A0A975CU53-F1
#
_cell.length_a   1.000
_cell.length_b   1.000
_cell.length_c   1.000
_cell.angle_alpha   90.00
_cell.angle_beta   90.00
_cell.angle_gamma   90.00
#
_symmetry.space_group_name_H-M   'P 1'
#
loop_
_entity.id
_entity.type
_entity.pdbx_description
1 polymer ?
#
loop_
_entity_poly.entity_id
_entity_poly.type
_entity_poly.pdbx_seq_one_letter_code
_entity_poly.pdbx_strand_id
1 'polypeptide(L)'
;MNNISKFEKIGAKTALLIGASIGLVFLYYVIYFSLFPMLDFGIATINGNIFWNLLISLGLIPFTFILLLWKGGRKITHYISNGFSEIKSSFFFTLFINIRLFSLIGFIFIFGTLIKTWKDENVLGVFTSLLISLSLTTIFFLISTLFTVFTIGLLIVNITHKRILKIT
;
A
#
# COMPACT_ATOMS: atom_id res chain seq x y z
N MET A 1 -10.89 -30.69 2.17
CA MET A 1 -9.92 -29.65 2.60
C MET A 1 -8.89 -29.23 1.53
N ASN A 2 -8.54 -30.05 0.53
CA ASN A 2 -7.51 -29.68 -0.47
C ASN A 2 -7.90 -28.53 -1.43
N ASN A 3 -9.17 -28.41 -1.83
CA ASN A 3 -9.59 -27.42 -2.83
C ASN A 3 -9.54 -25.96 -2.34
N ILE A 4 -9.82 -25.72 -1.05
CA ILE A 4 -9.75 -24.38 -0.45
C ILE A 4 -8.32 -23.83 -0.54
N SER A 5 -7.31 -24.65 -0.21
CA SER A 5 -5.90 -24.26 -0.31
C SER A 5 -5.47 -23.96 -1.75
N LYS A 6 -6.09 -24.62 -2.74
CA LYS A 6 -5.80 -24.42 -4.17
C LYS A 6 -6.38 -23.08 -4.65
N PHE A 7 -7.61 -22.77 -4.27
CA PHE A 7 -8.24 -21.48 -4.60
C PHE A 7 -7.51 -20.31 -3.92
N GLU A 8 -7.16 -20.43 -2.64
CA GLU A 8 -6.37 -19.41 -1.95
C GLU A 8 -5.04 -19.10 -2.66
N LYS A 9 -4.34 -20.14 -3.13
CA LYS A 9 -3.10 -19.97 -3.92
C LYS A 9 -3.34 -19.24 -5.24
N ILE A 10 -4.49 -19.42 -5.89
CA ILE A 10 -4.85 -18.72 -7.13
C ILE A 10 -5.07 -17.23 -6.86
N GLY A 11 -5.83 -16.90 -5.81
CA GLY A 11 -6.04 -15.51 -5.40
C GLY A 11 -4.72 -14.83 -5.02
N ALA A 12 -3.88 -15.51 -4.24
CA ALA A 12 -2.56 -15.02 -3.87
C ALA A 12 -1.67 -14.76 -5.10
N LYS A 13 -1.56 -15.73 -6.01
CA LYS A 13 -0.75 -15.59 -7.25
C LYS A 13 -1.26 -14.47 -8.15
N THR A 14 -2.58 -14.34 -8.30
CA THR A 14 -3.19 -13.32 -9.17
C THR A 14 -2.96 -11.91 -8.58
N ALA A 15 -3.18 -11.75 -7.28
CA ALA A 15 -2.89 -10.51 -6.57
C ALA A 15 -1.40 -10.13 -6.66
N LEU A 16 -0.49 -11.10 -6.56
CA LEU A 16 0.94 -10.84 -6.62
C LEU A 16 1.40 -10.47 -8.04
N LEU A 17 0.99 -11.23 -9.07
CA LEU A 17 1.38 -10.93 -10.46
C LEU A 17 0.92 -9.55 -10.91
N ILE A 18 -0.35 -9.23 -10.65
CA ILE A 18 -0.96 -7.99 -11.13
C ILE A 18 -0.63 -6.84 -10.19
N GLY A 19 -0.88 -7.04 -8.89
CA GLY A 19 -0.69 -6.01 -7.87
C GLY A 19 0.78 -5.64 -7.69
N ALA A 20 1.72 -6.59 -7.72
CA ALA A 20 3.13 -6.26 -7.54
C ALA A 20 3.67 -5.54 -8.78
N SER A 21 3.32 -5.97 -10.00
CA SER A 21 3.75 -5.29 -11.23
C SER A 21 3.27 -3.84 -11.25
N ILE A 22 1.98 -3.60 -10.96
CA ILE A 22 1.43 -2.25 -10.95
C ILE A 22 2.00 -1.42 -9.79
N GLY A 23 2.14 -2.01 -8.60
CA GLY A 23 2.67 -1.30 -7.45
C GLY A 23 4.16 -0.98 -7.55
N LEU A 24 4.97 -1.82 -8.20
CA LEU A 24 6.39 -1.54 -8.47
C LEU A 24 6.54 -0.42 -9.51
N VAL A 25 5.74 -0.45 -10.58
CA VAL A 25 5.70 0.65 -11.56
C VAL A 25 5.28 1.94 -10.88
N PHE A 26 4.25 1.90 -10.04
CA PHE A 26 3.79 3.06 -9.28
C PHE A 26 4.86 3.57 -8.32
N LEU A 27 5.54 2.68 -7.59
CA LEU A 27 6.65 3.06 -6.72
C LEU A 27 7.76 3.76 -7.50
N TYR A 28 8.12 3.24 -8.68
CA TYR A 28 9.13 3.86 -9.53
C TYR A 28 8.71 5.26 -9.98
N TYR A 29 7.45 5.42 -10.38
CA TYR A 29 6.90 6.74 -10.70
C TYR A 29 6.93 7.68 -9.48
N VAL A 30 6.52 7.21 -8.30
CA VAL A 30 6.54 8.02 -7.08
C VAL A 30 7.95 8.47 -6.77
N ILE A 31 8.94 7.57 -6.78
CA ILE A 31 10.35 7.89 -6.55
C ILE A 31 10.85 8.90 -7.58
N TYR A 32 10.56 8.69 -8.86
CA TYR A 32 10.95 9.59 -9.94
C TYR A 32 10.32 10.98 -9.80
N PHE A 33 9.01 11.07 -9.52
CA PHE A 33 8.32 12.33 -9.32
C PHE A 33 8.75 13.03 -8.04
N SER A 34 9.08 12.28 -6.99
CA SER A 34 9.59 12.89 -5.76
C SER A 34 10.95 13.58 -5.96
N LEU A 35 11.73 13.20 -6.97
CA LEU A 35 13.01 13.85 -7.30
C LEU A 35 12.81 15.19 -8.04
N PHE A 36 11.57 15.53 -8.38
CA PHE A 36 11.26 16.82 -9.01
C PHE A 36 11.48 17.94 -7.98
N PRO A 37 12.20 19.03 -8.31
CA PRO A 37 12.67 20.01 -7.32
C PRO A 37 11.58 20.60 -6.40
N MET A 38 10.38 20.81 -6.91
CA MET A 38 9.24 21.29 -6.12
C MET A 38 8.72 20.26 -5.09
N LEU A 39 8.74 18.98 -5.43
CA LEU A 39 8.31 17.89 -4.55
C LEU A 39 9.41 17.51 -3.57
N ASP A 40 10.68 17.57 -3.99
CA ASP A 40 11.84 17.36 -3.13
C ASP A 40 11.92 18.43 -2.03
N PHE A 41 11.66 19.70 -2.37
CA PHE A 41 11.53 20.79 -1.38
C PHE A 41 10.38 20.54 -0.40
N GLY A 42 9.24 20.02 -0.88
CA GLY A 42 8.14 19.56 -0.03
C GLY A 42 8.58 18.44 0.91
N ILE A 43 9.14 17.35 0.39
CA ILE A 43 9.54 16.18 1.19
C ILE A 43 10.63 16.54 2.21
N ALA A 44 11.57 17.42 1.85
CA ALA A 44 12.60 17.94 2.74
C ALA A 44 12.01 18.82 3.85
N THR A 45 11.02 19.67 3.54
CA THR A 45 10.33 20.53 4.53
C THR A 45 9.41 19.76 5.46
N ILE A 46 8.83 18.63 5.01
CA ILE A 46 7.98 17.76 5.83
C ILE A 46 8.71 16.54 6.44
N ASN A 47 10.05 16.63 6.59
CA ASN A 47 10.91 15.64 7.28
C ASN A 47 10.87 14.22 6.68
N GLY A 48 10.57 14.08 5.38
CA GLY A 48 10.48 12.81 4.68
C GLY A 48 11.82 12.20 4.24
N ASN A 49 12.97 12.71 4.70
CA ASN A 49 14.30 12.23 4.27
C ASN A 49 14.53 10.73 4.51
N ILE A 50 13.83 10.14 5.48
CA ILE A 50 13.89 8.71 5.76
C ILE A 50 13.16 7.89 4.69
N PHE A 51 12.16 8.45 4.00
CA PHE A 51 11.54 7.82 2.84
C PHE A 51 12.57 7.62 1.71
N TRP A 52 13.48 8.57 1.52
CA TRP A 52 14.56 8.49 0.54
C TRP A 52 15.65 7.47 0.88
N ASN A 53 15.63 6.90 2.10
CA ASN A 53 16.54 5.82 2.42
C ASN A 53 16.25 4.61 1.52
N LEU A 54 17.25 4.18 0.77
CA LEU A 54 17.13 3.08 -0.20
C LEU A 54 16.59 1.79 0.44
N LEU A 55 16.97 1.50 1.69
CA LEU A 55 16.49 0.33 2.42
C LEU A 55 15.00 0.43 2.74
N ILE A 56 14.47 1.63 2.92
CA ILE A 56 13.07 1.87 3.27
C ILE A 56 12.21 1.90 2.00
N SER A 57 12.58 2.72 1.01
CA SER A 57 11.82 2.91 -0.24
C SER A 57 11.89 1.71 -1.17
N LEU A 58 13.06 1.09 -1.34
CA LEU A 58 13.24 -0.07 -2.23
C LEU A 58 13.24 -1.42 -1.51
N GLY A 59 13.43 -1.43 -0.19
CA GLY A 59 13.44 -2.65 0.62
C GLY A 59 12.14 -2.86 1.39
N LEU A 60 11.97 -2.14 2.50
CA LEU A 60 10.92 -2.37 3.48
C LEU A 60 9.50 -2.20 2.90
N ILE A 61 9.25 -1.10 2.19
CA ILE A 61 7.92 -0.79 1.64
C ILE A 61 7.53 -1.81 0.56
N PRO A 62 8.37 -2.11 -0.46
CA PRO A 62 8.02 -3.08 -1.51
C PRO A 62 7.88 -4.50 -0.97
N PHE A 63 8.77 -4.90 -0.07
CA PHE A 63 8.69 -6.22 0.56
C PHE A 63 7.39 -6.38 1.37
N THR A 64 7.03 -5.37 2.16
CA THR A 64 5.78 -5.38 2.91
C THR A 64 4.58 -5.40 1.97
N PHE A 65 4.61 -4.63 0.89
CA PHE A 65 3.54 -4.63 -0.11
C PHE A 65 3.34 -6.01 -0.75
N ILE A 66 4.42 -6.70 -1.14
CA ILE A 66 4.37 -8.06 -1.69
C ILE A 66 3.73 -9.04 -0.69
N LEU A 67 4.15 -8.98 0.59
CA LEU A 67 3.57 -9.82 1.64
C LEU A 67 2.08 -9.53 1.86
N LEU A 68 1.68 -8.27 1.78
CA LEU A 68 0.29 -7.84 1.90
C LEU A 68 -0.56 -8.30 0.71
N LEU A 69 -0.04 -8.23 -0.52
CA LEU A 69 -0.72 -8.76 -1.70
C LEU A 69 -0.91 -10.27 -1.59
N TRP A 70 0.09 -11.01 -1.12
CA TRP A 70 -0.03 -12.44 -0.89
C TRP A 70 -1.12 -12.75 0.15
N LYS A 71 -1.05 -12.11 1.33
CA LYS A 71 -2.02 -12.33 2.41
C LYS A 71 -3.43 -11.87 2.03
N GLY A 72 -3.55 -10.71 1.38
CA GLY A 72 -4.81 -10.16 0.89
C GLY A 72 -5.42 -11.01 -0.22
N GLY A 73 -4.59 -11.49 -1.16
CA GLY A 73 -5.05 -12.33 -2.28
C GLY A 73 -5.64 -13.65 -1.81
N ARG A 74 -5.10 -14.25 -0.74
CA ARG A 74 -5.71 -15.43 -0.09
C ARG A 74 -7.10 -15.12 0.50
N LYS A 75 -7.35 -13.89 0.95
CA LYS A 75 -8.65 -13.50 1.50
C LYS A 75 -9.71 -13.30 0.45
N ILE A 76 -9.34 -12.99 -0.80
CA ILE A 76 -10.30 -12.83 -1.92
C ILE A 76 -11.16 -14.09 -2.07
N THR A 77 -10.55 -15.27 -1.97
CA THR A 77 -11.29 -16.53 -2.13
C THR A 77 -12.26 -16.79 -0.99
N HIS A 78 -11.91 -16.35 0.23
CA HIS A 78 -12.82 -16.38 1.37
C HIS A 78 -14.01 -15.42 1.19
N TYR A 79 -13.78 -14.23 0.63
CA TYR A 79 -14.86 -13.28 0.34
C TYR A 79 -15.81 -13.81 -0.73
N ILE A 80 -15.27 -14.37 -1.82
CA ILE A 80 -16.05 -15.00 -2.89
C ILE A 80 -16.87 -16.18 -2.34
N SER A 81 -16.26 -17.06 -1.53
CA SER A 81 -16.97 -18.22 -0.97
C SER A 81 -18.10 -17.84 -0.01
N ASN A 82 -18.00 -16.68 0.63
CA ASN A 82 -19.05 -16.16 1.52
C ASN A 82 -20.14 -15.38 0.76
N GLY A 83 -20.15 -15.42 -0.58
CA GLY A 83 -21.15 -14.77 -1.42
C GLY A 83 -20.99 -13.26 -1.56
N PHE A 84 -19.80 -12.71 -1.30
CA PHE A 84 -19.57 -11.27 -1.47
C PHE A 84 -19.51 -10.92 -2.95
N SER A 85 -20.12 -9.78 -3.35
CA SER A 85 -19.97 -9.27 -4.71
C SER A 85 -18.52 -8.91 -5.04
N GLU A 86 -18.17 -8.88 -6.32
CA GLU A 86 -16.82 -8.55 -6.79
C GLU A 86 -16.37 -7.16 -6.29
N ILE A 87 -17.28 -6.18 -6.29
CA ILE A 87 -17.03 -4.82 -5.80
C ILE A 87 -16.75 -4.83 -4.29
N LYS A 88 -17.56 -5.52 -3.49
CA LYS A 88 -17.34 -5.62 -2.04
C LYS A 88 -16.02 -6.31 -1.73
N SER A 89 -15.73 -7.40 -2.44
CA SER A 89 -14.47 -8.14 -2.31
C SER A 89 -13.27 -7.28 -2.66
N SER A 90 -13.36 -6.48 -3.73
CA SER A 90 -12.33 -5.51 -4.13
C SER A 90 -12.11 -4.45 -3.05
N PHE A 91 -13.20 -3.89 -2.50
CA PHE A 91 -13.13 -2.89 -1.46
C PHE A 91 -12.40 -3.43 -0.22
N PHE A 92 -12.81 -4.60 0.31
CA PHE A 92 -12.17 -5.20 1.48
C PHE A 92 -10.72 -5.62 1.23
N PHE A 93 -10.42 -6.15 0.04
CA PHE A 93 -9.06 -6.50 -0.34
C PHE A 93 -8.15 -5.27 -0.39
N THR A 94 -8.58 -4.21 -1.06
CA THR A 94 -7.79 -2.99 -1.23
C THR A 94 -7.63 -2.28 0.11
N LEU A 95 -8.71 -2.15 0.88
CA LEU A 95 -8.68 -1.57 2.22
C LEU A 95 -7.74 -2.34 3.16
N PHE A 96 -7.73 -3.67 3.10
CA PHE A 96 -6.82 -4.52 3.87
C PHE A 96 -5.33 -4.22 3.58
N ILE A 97 -4.99 -4.01 2.31
CA ILE A 97 -3.61 -3.70 1.88
C ILE A 97 -3.27 -2.26 2.25
N ASN A 98 -4.11 -1.32 1.85
CA ASN A 98 -3.87 0.10 1.94
C ASN A 98 -3.76 0.55 3.40
N ILE A 99 -4.66 0.14 4.29
CA ILE A 99 -4.56 0.51 5.72
C ILE A 99 -3.23 0.06 6.32
N ARG A 100 -2.77 -1.15 6.01
CA ARG A 100 -1.50 -1.66 6.56
C ARG A 100 -0.28 -0.95 5.98
N LEU A 101 -0.30 -0.66 4.69
CA LEU A 101 0.75 0.17 4.07
C LEU A 101 0.77 1.57 4.67
N PHE A 102 -0.40 2.17 4.86
CA PHE A 102 -0.52 3.49 5.47
C PHE A 102 -0.02 3.49 6.92
N SER A 103 -0.36 2.48 7.72
CA SER A 103 0.20 2.33 9.07
C SER A 103 1.72 2.19 9.05
N LEU A 104 2.28 1.44 8.10
CA LEU A 104 3.74 1.33 7.93
C LEU A 104 4.36 2.69 7.60
N ILE A 105 3.81 3.40 6.62
CA ILE A 105 4.30 4.71 6.19
C ILE A 105 4.20 5.72 7.35
N GLY A 106 3.05 5.76 8.04
CA GLY A 106 2.86 6.61 9.22
C GLY A 106 3.86 6.29 10.32
N PHE A 107 4.16 5.01 10.57
CA PHE A 107 5.19 4.61 11.53
C PHE A 107 6.59 5.07 11.12
N ILE A 108 6.94 4.99 9.83
CA ILE A 108 8.21 5.50 9.30
C ILE A 108 8.33 7.01 9.54
N PHE A 109 7.27 7.77 9.30
CA PHE A 109 7.24 9.22 9.56
C PHE A 109 7.41 9.53 11.05
N ILE A 110 6.65 8.87 11.93
CA ILE A 110 6.76 9.06 13.39
C ILE A 110 8.17 8.75 13.87
N PHE A 111 8.73 7.60 13.47
CA PHE A 111 10.07 7.19 13.89
C PHE A 111 11.14 8.14 13.36
N GLY A 112 10.98 8.61 12.12
CA GLY A 112 11.88 9.58 11.54
C GLY A 112 11.86 10.93 12.21
N THR A 113 10.68 11.38 12.62
CA THR A 113 10.51 12.58 13.44
C THR A 113 11.19 12.42 14.80
N LEU A 114 11.03 11.28 15.49
CA LEU A 114 11.65 11.03 16.80
C LEU A 114 13.19 11.10 16.75
N ILE A 115 13.82 10.49 15.74
CA ILE A 115 15.29 10.54 15.56
C ILE A 115 15.77 11.99 15.40
N LYS A 116 15.00 12.84 14.71
CA LYS A 116 15.37 14.22 14.45
C LYS A 116 15.10 15.13 15.65
N THR A 117 13.99 14.97 16.37
CA THR A 117 13.74 15.69 17.63
C THR A 117 14.84 15.43 18.67
N TRP A 118 15.48 14.26 18.61
CA TRP A 118 16.67 13.96 19.43
C TRP A 118 17.92 14.75 19.03
N LYS A 119 17.98 15.29 17.82
CA LYS A 119 19.14 16.02 17.26
C LYS A 119 18.93 17.54 17.17
N ASP A 120 17.69 17.99 17.03
CA ASP A 120 17.31 19.39 16.85
C ASP A 120 16.55 19.91 18.09
N GLU A 121 16.89 21.11 18.58
CA GLU A 121 16.23 21.73 19.74
C GLU A 121 14.86 22.37 19.41
N ASN A 122 14.51 22.49 18.12
CA ASN A 122 13.27 23.10 17.66
C ASN A 122 12.07 22.13 17.66
N VAL A 123 11.67 21.68 18.85
CA VAL A 123 10.58 20.70 19.06
C VAL A 123 9.26 21.13 18.42
N LEU A 124 8.90 22.42 18.51
CA LEU A 124 7.62 22.93 18.01
C LEU A 124 7.50 22.84 16.48
N GLY A 125 8.57 23.19 15.74
CA GLY A 125 8.61 23.12 14.28
C GLY A 125 8.64 21.69 13.76
N VAL A 126 9.25 20.77 14.51
CA VAL A 126 9.26 19.34 14.19
C VAL A 126 7.86 18.72 14.35
N PHE A 127 7.11 19.13 15.38
CA PHE A 127 5.76 18.63 15.63
C PHE A 127 4.73 19.13 14.62
N THR A 128 4.77 20.41 14.25
CA THR A 128 3.88 20.97 13.21
C THR A 128 4.13 20.32 11.84
N SER A 129 5.40 20.11 11.48
CA SER A 129 5.80 19.37 10.28
C SER A 129 5.19 17.95 10.28
N LEU A 130 5.30 17.20 11.38
CA LEU A 130 4.71 15.85 11.48
C LEU A 130 3.20 15.86 11.25
N LEU A 131 2.47 16.80 11.86
CA LEU A 131 1.02 16.89 11.71
C LEU A 131 0.61 17.21 10.27
N ILE A 132 1.32 18.11 9.61
CA ILE A 132 1.09 18.44 8.19
C ILE A 132 1.36 17.21 7.32
N SER A 133 2.48 16.49 7.55
CA SER A 133 2.81 15.25 6.84
C SER A 133 1.73 14.20 6.97
N LEU A 134 1.29 13.91 8.20
CA LEU A 134 0.26 12.89 8.46
C LEU A 134 -1.08 13.29 7.82
N SER A 135 -1.45 14.57 7.90
CA SER A 135 -2.69 15.08 7.31
C SER A 135 -2.68 14.94 5.78
N LEU A 136 -1.61 15.40 5.13
CA LEU A 136 -1.44 15.28 3.68
C LEU A 136 -1.41 13.81 3.25
N THR A 137 -0.64 12.98 3.95
CA THR A 137 -0.54 11.54 3.64
C THR A 137 -1.92 10.88 3.76
N THR A 138 -2.73 11.24 4.75
CA THR A 138 -4.09 10.71 4.93
C THR A 138 -5.01 11.10 3.78
N ILE A 139 -4.97 12.35 3.31
CA ILE A 139 -5.79 12.83 2.20
C ILE A 139 -5.41 12.09 0.91
N PHE A 140 -4.11 12.05 0.57
CA PHE A 140 -3.64 11.33 -0.60
C PHE A 140 -3.96 9.83 -0.52
N PHE A 141 -3.85 9.25 0.69
CA PHE A 141 -4.21 7.87 0.94
C PHE A 141 -5.68 7.57 0.66
N LEU A 142 -6.62 8.42 1.10
CA LEU A 142 -8.04 8.22 0.87
C LEU A 142 -8.38 8.25 -0.63
N ILE A 143 -7.86 9.26 -1.34
CA ILE A 143 -8.05 9.42 -2.78
C ILE A 143 -7.48 8.22 -3.53
N SER A 144 -6.23 7.84 -3.23
CA SER A 144 -5.55 6.70 -3.83
C SER A 144 -6.28 5.39 -3.53
N THR A 145 -6.81 5.21 -2.32
CA THR A 145 -7.57 4.02 -1.94
C THR A 145 -8.84 3.89 -2.75
N LEU A 146 -9.62 4.95 -2.90
CA LEU A 146 -10.81 4.92 -3.74
C LEU A 146 -10.45 4.55 -5.19
N PHE A 147 -9.44 5.19 -5.76
CA PHE A 147 -9.02 4.90 -7.13
C PHE A 147 -8.54 3.45 -7.31
N THR A 148 -7.71 2.96 -6.39
CA THR A 148 -7.16 1.59 -6.44
C THR A 148 -8.22 0.52 -6.23
N VAL A 149 -9.27 0.78 -5.42
CA VAL A 149 -10.43 -0.12 -5.28
C VAL A 149 -11.13 -0.33 -6.62
N PHE A 150 -11.44 0.77 -7.32
CA PHE A 150 -12.24 0.71 -8.55
C PHE A 150 -11.44 0.28 -9.79
N THR A 151 -10.12 0.26 -9.70
CA THR A 151 -9.24 -0.12 -10.82
C THR A 151 -8.56 -1.46 -10.54
N ILE A 152 -7.46 -1.44 -9.79
CA ILE A 152 -6.57 -2.58 -9.57
C ILE A 152 -7.26 -3.67 -8.73
N GLY A 153 -7.92 -3.27 -7.64
CA GLY A 153 -8.62 -4.20 -6.76
C GLY A 153 -9.71 -4.97 -7.49
N LEU A 154 -10.52 -4.27 -8.29
CA LEU A 154 -11.59 -4.87 -9.07
C LEU A 154 -11.02 -5.81 -10.13
N LEU A 155 -9.95 -5.41 -10.81
CA LEU A 155 -9.28 -6.23 -11.82
C LEU A 155 -8.72 -7.53 -11.21
N ILE A 156 -8.04 -7.45 -10.06
CA ILE A 156 -7.51 -8.63 -9.35
C ILE A 156 -8.63 -9.58 -8.93
N VAL A 157 -9.71 -9.04 -8.35
CA VAL A 157 -10.85 -9.85 -7.90
C VAL A 157 -11.56 -10.51 -9.07
N ASN A 158 -11.84 -9.77 -10.14
CA ASN A 158 -12.55 -10.30 -11.32
C ASN A 158 -11.75 -11.43 -11.99
N ILE A 159 -10.43 -11.27 -12.13
CA ILE A 159 -9.58 -12.32 -12.70
C ILE A 159 -9.52 -13.53 -11.78
N THR A 160 -9.42 -13.31 -10.47
CA THR A 160 -9.42 -14.39 -9.48
C THR A 160 -10.73 -15.18 -9.53
N HIS A 161 -11.87 -14.49 -9.55
CA HIS A 161 -13.19 -15.11 -9.62
C HIS A 161 -13.37 -15.93 -10.91
N LYS A 162 -13.04 -15.35 -12.08
CA LYS A 162 -13.07 -16.07 -13.36
C LYS A 162 -12.17 -17.32 -13.38
N ARG A 163 -10.99 -17.25 -12.74
CA ARG A 163 -10.08 -18.40 -12.64
C ARG A 163 -10.61 -19.50 -11.72
N ILE A 164 -11.32 -19.16 -10.65
CA ILE A 164 -11.96 -20.14 -9.77
C ILE A 164 -13.08 -20.85 -10.52
N LEU A 165 -13.97 -20.10 -11.18
CA LEU A 165 -15.10 -20.65 -11.95
C LEU A 165 -14.67 -21.57 -13.10
N LYS A 166 -13.50 -21.37 -13.69
CA LYS A 166 -12.98 -22.25 -14.75
C LYS A 166 -12.50 -23.61 -14.24
N ILE A 167 -12.24 -23.73 -12.94
CA ILE A 167 -11.67 -24.94 -12.31
C ILE A 167 -12.74 -25.77 -11.60
N THR A 168 -13.83 -25.14 -11.18
CA THR A 168 -15.05 -25.78 -10.65
C THR A 168 -15.98 -26.18 -11.77
#